data_AF-A0A0N7I4G6-F1
#
_entry.id   AF-A0A0N7I4G6-F1
#
_cell.length_a   1.000
_cell.length_b   1.000
_cell.length_c   1.000
_cell.angle_alpha   90.00
_cell.angle_beta   90.00
_cell.angle_gamma   90.00
#
_symmetry.space_group_name_H-M   'P 1'
#
loop_
_entity.id
_entity.type
_entity.pdbx_description
1 polymer ?
#
loop_
_entity_poly.entity_id
_entity_poly.type
_entity_poly.pdbx_seq_one_letter_code
_entity_poly.pdbx_strand_id
1 'polypeptide(L)'
;MTDHSHEGIGYYTVEQFDRLRNAVNNARALVPWLRVAGYIRSGEVDVKVTSSQDGHIGLPPTWLAAEEITRLLQELNQWPELEDAVNDEYGAWVAWEFTRETEIARAKWPHADRPHRVRHMRCQACNALTLRYHPPRFDGDRVIVRCSDKACRAIMDEDMFTFAAHLIESENRDRETNKKRLGATQRSDIGGRPVEGDNLPMGA
;
A
#
# COMPACT_ATOMS: atom_id res chain seq x y z
N MET A 1 -9.20 43.27 -6.77
CA MET A 1 -7.86 42.66 -6.71
C MET A 1 -7.53 42.52 -5.25
N THR A 2 -7.81 41.35 -4.67
CA THR A 2 -7.64 41.10 -3.24
C THR A 2 -6.17 40.93 -2.92
N ASP A 3 -5.74 41.81 -2.03
CA ASP A 3 -4.46 41.87 -1.35
C ASP A 3 -4.37 40.64 -0.43
N HIS A 4 -3.75 39.56 -0.91
CA HIS A 4 -3.40 38.39 -0.10
C HIS A 4 -1.94 38.54 0.29
N SER A 5 -1.74 39.15 1.46
CA SER A 5 -0.47 39.27 2.15
C SER A 5 0.34 37.97 2.08
N HIS A 6 1.47 38.07 1.39
CA HIS A 6 2.45 37.04 1.08
C HIS A 6 3.10 36.44 2.34
N GLU A 7 2.54 35.35 2.87
CA GLU A 7 3.25 34.46 3.80
C GLU A 7 3.56 33.12 3.10
N GLY A 8 4.14 33.23 1.91
CA GLY A 8 4.48 32.11 1.03
C GLY A 8 5.79 32.38 0.29
N ILE A 9 6.41 31.30 -0.19
CA ILE A 9 7.60 31.35 -1.04
C ILE A 9 7.08 31.09 -2.46
N GLY A 10 7.07 32.12 -3.30
CA GLY A 10 6.55 32.02 -4.67
C GLY A 10 5.10 31.54 -4.73
N TYR A 11 4.87 30.45 -5.46
CA TYR A 11 3.56 29.81 -5.60
C TYR A 11 3.18 28.90 -4.41
N TYR A 12 4.06 28.71 -3.42
CA TYR A 12 3.85 27.78 -2.31
C TYR A 12 3.62 28.49 -0.98
N THR A 13 2.84 27.83 -0.11
CA THR A 13 2.86 28.14 1.32
C THR A 13 4.15 27.64 1.98
N VAL A 14 4.50 28.18 3.15
CA VAL A 14 5.66 27.72 3.92
C VAL A 14 5.60 26.21 4.20
N GLU A 15 4.41 25.69 4.54
CA GLU A 15 4.22 24.25 4.80
C GLU A 15 4.45 23.40 3.54
N GLN A 16 3.97 23.86 2.37
CA GLN A 16 4.20 23.18 1.10
C GLN A 16 5.69 23.17 0.74
N PHE A 17 6.39 24.28 1.01
CA PHE A 17 7.82 24.38 0.77
C PHE A 17 8.62 23.45 1.70
N ASP A 18 8.24 23.35 2.97
CA ASP A 18 8.83 22.39 3.91
C ASP A 18 8.57 20.94 3.48
N ARG A 19 7.39 20.63 2.92
CA ARG A 19 7.10 19.31 2.33
C ARG A 19 8.00 19.01 1.14
N LEU A 20 8.23 19.97 0.25
CA LEU A 20 9.17 19.84 -0.87
C LEU A 20 10.60 19.56 -0.38
N ARG A 21 11.11 20.35 0.57
CA ARG A 21 12.44 20.14 1.17
C ARG A 21 12.57 18.75 1.79
N ASN A 22 11.54 18.32 2.50
CA ASN A 22 11.47 16.97 3.07
C ASN A 22 11.44 15.90 1.97
N ALA A 23 10.68 16.09 0.89
CA ALA A 23 10.64 15.17 -0.24
C ALA A 23 12.04 15.02 -0.88
N VAL A 24 12.76 16.12 -1.13
CA VAL A 24 14.13 16.09 -1.68
C VAL A 24 15.07 15.28 -0.78
N ASN A 25 15.02 15.53 0.53
CA ASN A 25 15.84 14.77 1.50
C ASN A 25 15.46 13.28 1.53
N ASN A 26 14.17 12.96 1.50
CA ASN A 26 13.70 11.58 1.50
C ASN A 26 14.05 10.83 0.21
N ALA A 27 13.99 11.50 -0.95
CA ALA A 27 14.28 10.92 -2.25
C ALA A 27 15.71 10.35 -2.33
N ARG A 28 16.69 11.01 -1.68
CA ARG A 28 18.09 10.56 -1.60
C ARG A 28 18.24 9.14 -1.02
N ALA A 29 17.42 8.79 -0.03
CA ALA A 29 17.40 7.45 0.56
C ALA A 29 16.42 6.51 -0.18
N LEU A 30 15.28 7.04 -0.62
CA LEU A 30 14.20 6.26 -1.22
C LEU A 30 14.55 5.71 -2.61
N VAL A 31 15.16 6.52 -3.48
CA VAL A 31 15.44 6.11 -4.88
C VAL A 31 16.41 4.93 -4.98
N PRO A 32 17.57 4.92 -4.30
CA PRO A 32 18.45 3.74 -4.31
C PRO A 32 17.74 2.50 -3.77
N TRP A 33 16.94 2.67 -2.71
CA TRP A 33 16.19 1.57 -2.11
C TRP A 33 15.12 1.03 -3.07
N LEU A 34 14.36 1.87 -3.78
CA LEU A 34 13.36 1.44 -4.76
C LEU A 34 13.98 0.60 -5.89
N ARG A 35 15.17 0.98 -6.36
CA ARG A 35 15.92 0.22 -7.38
C ARG A 35 16.32 -1.16 -6.87
N VAL A 36 16.76 -1.27 -5.61
CA VAL A 36 17.07 -2.55 -4.97
C VAL A 36 15.80 -3.37 -4.71
N ALA A 37 14.74 -2.73 -4.22
CA ALA A 37 13.47 -3.38 -3.88
C ALA A 37 12.82 -4.06 -5.08
N GLY A 38 13.00 -3.54 -6.30
CA GLY A 38 12.53 -4.21 -7.53
C GLY A 38 13.16 -5.59 -7.78
N TYR A 39 14.33 -5.87 -7.19
CA TYR A 39 14.95 -7.20 -7.23
C TYR A 39 14.49 -8.11 -6.09
N ILE A 40 13.92 -7.55 -5.02
CA ILE A 40 13.37 -8.31 -3.92
C ILE A 40 12.02 -8.85 -4.39
N ARG A 41 11.99 -10.12 -4.81
CA ARG A 41 10.76 -10.89 -5.02
C ARG A 41 10.07 -11.14 -3.67
N SER A 42 9.62 -10.08 -3.00
CA SER A 42 8.76 -10.19 -1.83
C SER A 42 7.44 -10.80 -2.31
N GLY A 43 7.05 -11.94 -1.72
CA GLY A 43 5.97 -12.82 -2.19
C GLY A 43 4.55 -12.27 -2.07
N GLU A 44 4.35 -10.97 -1.85
CA GLU A 44 3.03 -10.35 -1.99
C GLU A 44 2.77 -10.05 -3.46
N VAL A 45 2.01 -10.94 -4.08
CA VAL A 45 1.37 -10.72 -5.36
C VAL A 45 0.41 -9.53 -5.20
N ASP A 46 0.94 -8.33 -5.47
CA ASP A 46 0.15 -7.12 -5.68
C ASP A 46 -0.97 -7.50 -6.68
N VAL A 47 -2.22 -7.21 -6.29
CA VAL A 47 -3.46 -7.74 -6.88
C VAL A 47 -3.32 -8.05 -8.37
N LYS A 48 -3.19 -9.34 -8.72
CA LYS A 48 -3.33 -9.82 -10.10
C LYS A 48 -4.77 -9.56 -10.55
N VAL A 49 -5.05 -8.37 -11.07
CA VAL A 49 -6.03 -8.23 -12.15
C VAL A 49 -5.27 -8.56 -13.44
N THR A 50 -4.94 -9.82 -13.63
CA THR A 50 -4.42 -10.29 -14.91
C THR A 50 -5.61 -10.50 -15.83
N SER A 51 -5.95 -9.50 -16.65
CA SER A 51 -6.50 -9.80 -17.96
C SER A 51 -5.38 -10.49 -18.74
N SER A 52 -5.68 -11.61 -19.39
CA SER A 52 -4.70 -12.53 -19.95
C SER A 52 -3.96 -12.00 -21.21
N GLN A 53 -3.93 -10.69 -21.44
CA GLN A 53 -3.51 -10.09 -22.71
C GLN A 53 -2.55 -8.89 -22.61
N ASP A 54 -2.21 -8.39 -21.42
CA ASP A 54 -1.24 -7.30 -21.33
C ASP A 54 0.19 -7.82 -21.41
N GLY A 55 0.87 -7.50 -22.52
CA GLY A 55 2.30 -7.75 -22.70
C GLY A 55 3.10 -7.09 -21.59
N HIS A 56 3.53 -7.87 -20.60
CA HIS A 56 4.28 -7.36 -19.47
C HIS A 56 5.64 -6.86 -19.94
N ILE A 57 5.83 -5.54 -19.99
CA ILE A 57 7.15 -4.96 -19.82
C ILE A 57 7.58 -5.40 -18.40
N GLY A 58 8.62 -6.22 -18.30
CA GLY A 58 9.07 -6.85 -17.06
C GLY A 58 9.74 -5.90 -16.05
N LEU A 59 9.36 -4.63 -16.04
CA LEU A 59 9.91 -3.63 -15.12
C LEU A 59 9.15 -3.66 -13.80
N PRO A 60 9.85 -3.81 -12.66
CA PRO A 60 9.23 -3.71 -11.35
C PRO A 60 8.57 -2.33 -11.17
N PRO A 61 7.39 -2.24 -10.53
CA PRO A 61 6.72 -0.94 -10.31
C PRO A 61 7.55 0.00 -9.43
N THR A 62 8.42 -0.53 -8.57
CA THR A 62 9.37 0.26 -7.78
C THR A 62 10.42 0.95 -8.66
N TRP A 63 10.83 0.32 -9.76
CA TRP A 63 11.76 0.93 -10.72
C TRP A 63 11.10 2.08 -11.46
N LEU A 64 9.86 1.88 -11.90
CA LEU A 64 9.12 2.94 -12.58
C LEU A 64 8.95 4.17 -11.68
N ALA A 65 8.63 3.96 -10.40
CA ALA A 65 8.59 5.04 -9.42
C ALA A 65 9.97 5.69 -9.21
N ALA A 66 11.05 4.90 -9.15
CA ALA A 66 12.41 5.43 -9.00
C ALA A 66 12.84 6.29 -10.21
N GLU A 67 12.53 5.85 -11.43
CA GLU A 67 12.82 6.60 -12.65
C GLU A 67 12.01 7.89 -12.73
N GLU A 68 10.72 7.86 -12.38
CA GLU A 68 9.90 9.08 -12.39
C GLU A 68 10.38 10.12 -11.37
N ILE A 69 10.70 9.69 -10.14
CA ILE A 69 11.29 10.58 -9.12
C ILE A 69 12.63 11.13 -9.60
N THR A 70 13.46 10.31 -10.26
CA THR A 70 14.75 10.73 -10.80
C THR A 70 14.59 11.74 -11.93
N ARG A 71 13.63 11.53 -12.84
CA ARG A 71 13.30 12.44 -13.94
C ARG A 71 12.85 13.79 -13.41
N LEU A 72 11.91 13.81 -12.47
CA LEU A 72 11.42 15.04 -11.83
C LEU A 72 12.51 15.77 -11.04
N LEU A 73 13.42 15.04 -10.39
CA LEU A 73 14.56 15.63 -9.70
C LEU A 73 15.57 16.26 -10.67
N GLN A 74 15.85 15.60 -11.80
CA GLN A 74 16.68 16.18 -12.86
C GLN A 74 16.07 17.44 -13.44
N GLU A 75 14.74 17.46 -13.58
CA GLU A 75 13.99 18.61 -14.02
C GLU A 75 14.06 19.77 -13.02
N LEU A 76 13.93 19.50 -11.72
CA LEU A 76 14.13 20.49 -10.65
C LEU A 76 15.55 21.06 -10.58
N ASN A 77 16.56 20.35 -11.06
CA ASN A 77 17.94 20.83 -11.06
C ASN A 77 18.20 21.93 -12.12
N GLN A 78 17.19 22.33 -12.90
CA GLN A 78 17.29 23.49 -13.80
C GLN A 78 17.41 24.82 -13.02
N TRP A 79 16.93 24.84 -11.78
CA TRP A 79 17.04 26.00 -10.89
C TRP A 79 18.18 25.81 -9.88
N PRO A 80 18.93 26.87 -9.54
CA PRO A 80 20.02 26.78 -8.56
C PRO A 80 19.53 26.40 -7.15
N GLU A 81 18.43 27.03 -6.73
CA GLU A 81 17.81 26.82 -5.43
C GLU A 81 16.34 26.39 -5.58
N LEU A 82 15.80 25.73 -4.56
CA LEU A 82 14.39 25.28 -4.57
C LEU A 82 13.42 26.46 -4.52
N GLU A 83 13.81 27.54 -3.84
CA GLU A 83 13.07 28.79 -3.79
C GLU A 83 12.90 29.38 -5.19
N ASP A 84 13.94 29.32 -6.03
CA ASP A 84 13.88 29.80 -7.42
C ASP A 84 12.93 28.95 -8.27
N ALA A 85 12.95 27.63 -8.11
CA ALA A 85 12.03 26.73 -8.79
C ALA A 85 10.57 27.04 -8.43
N VAL A 86 10.30 27.30 -7.15
CA VAL A 86 8.94 27.56 -6.65
C VAL A 86 8.45 28.98 -6.95
N ASN A 87 9.35 29.91 -7.27
CA ASN A 87 9.00 31.24 -7.78
C ASN A 87 8.64 31.23 -9.28
N ASP A 88 9.03 30.19 -10.01
CA ASP A 88 8.66 29.97 -11.41
C ASP A 88 7.39 29.12 -11.52
N GLU A 89 6.49 29.42 -12.46
CA GLU A 89 5.22 28.70 -12.61
C GLU A 89 5.45 27.23 -13.00
N TYR A 90 6.40 26.99 -13.91
CA TYR A 90 6.73 25.64 -14.35
C TYR A 90 7.48 24.89 -13.25
N GLY A 91 8.47 25.53 -12.63
CA GLY A 91 9.20 24.94 -11.51
C GLY A 91 8.30 24.58 -10.32
N ALA A 92 7.30 25.40 -10.00
CA ALA A 92 6.32 25.12 -8.96
C ALA A 92 5.46 23.88 -9.26
N TRP A 93 5.09 23.67 -10.53
CA TRP A 93 4.37 22.48 -10.98
C TRP A 93 5.26 21.21 -10.90
N VAL A 94 6.51 21.28 -11.37
CA VAL A 94 7.46 20.16 -11.28
C VAL A 94 7.73 19.80 -9.82
N ALA A 95 7.92 20.81 -8.96
CA ALA A 95 8.09 20.62 -7.52
C ALA A 95 6.90 19.92 -6.87
N TRP A 96 5.70 20.18 -7.38
CA TRP A 96 4.46 19.61 -6.83
C TRP A 96 4.37 18.14 -7.19
N GLU A 97 4.59 17.80 -8.46
CA GLU A 97 4.61 16.40 -8.89
C GLU A 97 5.74 15.62 -8.24
N PHE A 98 6.94 16.20 -8.13
CA PHE A 98 8.06 15.57 -7.42
C PHE A 98 7.68 15.23 -5.97
N THR A 99 7.09 16.18 -5.25
CA THR A 99 6.66 15.99 -3.87
C THR A 99 5.60 14.89 -3.77
N ARG A 100 4.61 14.95 -4.65
CA ARG A 100 3.51 13.98 -4.72
C ARG A 100 4.00 12.56 -4.99
N GLU A 101 4.82 12.37 -6.03
CA GLU A 101 5.36 11.05 -6.40
C GLU A 101 6.28 10.48 -5.32
N THR A 102 7.12 11.31 -4.70
CA THR A 102 7.99 10.89 -3.60
C THR A 102 7.17 10.44 -2.39
N GLU A 103 6.10 11.15 -2.03
CA GLU A 103 5.23 10.78 -0.92
C GLU A 103 4.42 9.51 -1.21
N ILE A 104 3.89 9.36 -2.42
CA ILE A 104 3.18 8.15 -2.86
C ILE A 104 4.12 6.95 -2.80
N ALA A 105 5.32 7.06 -3.37
CA ALA A 105 6.30 5.99 -3.38
C ALA A 105 6.73 5.61 -1.95
N ARG A 106 6.93 6.59 -1.06
CA ARG A 106 7.27 6.36 0.35
C ARG A 106 6.14 5.71 1.14
N ALA A 107 4.89 6.02 0.81
CA ALA A 107 3.72 5.41 1.45
C ALA A 107 3.49 3.98 0.97
N LYS A 108 3.69 3.73 -0.34
CA LYS A 108 3.50 2.42 -0.95
C LYS A 108 4.64 1.45 -0.65
N TRP A 109 5.87 1.95 -0.64
CA TRP A 109 7.08 1.17 -0.43
C TRP A 109 7.96 1.84 0.65
N PRO A 110 7.69 1.55 1.94
CA PRO A 110 8.47 2.11 3.04
C PRO A 110 9.85 1.44 3.14
N HIS A 111 10.93 2.22 3.00
CA HIS A 111 12.31 1.72 3.15
C HIS A 111 12.76 1.49 4.60
N ALA A 112 12.00 2.00 5.56
CA ALA A 112 12.17 1.74 6.99
C ALA A 112 10.81 1.33 7.53
N ASP A 113 10.77 0.18 8.20
CA ASP A 113 9.56 -0.30 8.84
C ASP A 113 9.16 0.74 9.90
N ARG A 114 7.95 1.28 9.81
CA ARG A 114 7.44 2.28 10.76
C ARG A 114 6.44 1.65 11.70
N PRO A 115 6.26 2.20 12.90
CA PRO A 115 5.14 1.80 13.72
C PRO A 115 3.82 1.98 12.98
N HIS A 116 3.10 0.90 12.74
CA HIS A 116 1.88 0.90 11.94
C HIS A 116 0.79 0.06 12.60
N ARG A 117 -0.46 0.31 12.22
CA ARG A 117 -1.62 -0.43 12.75
C ARG A 117 -1.74 -1.79 12.07
N VAL A 118 -1.89 -2.85 12.85
CA VAL A 118 -2.19 -4.19 12.34
C VAL A 118 -3.68 -4.25 11.99
N ARG A 119 -4.01 -4.47 10.71
CA ARG A 119 -5.39 -4.38 10.21
C ARG A 119 -6.24 -5.63 10.46
N HIS A 120 -5.62 -6.80 10.42
CA HIS A 120 -6.33 -8.09 10.37
C HIS A 120 -6.20 -8.92 11.65
N MET A 121 -5.60 -8.37 12.71
CA MET A 121 -5.38 -9.06 13.98
C MET A 121 -6.02 -8.29 15.13
N ARG A 122 -6.79 -9.01 15.95
CA ARG A 122 -7.37 -8.48 17.19
C ARG A 122 -6.40 -8.70 18.35
N CYS A 123 -6.41 -7.78 19.31
CA CYS A 123 -5.69 -7.98 20.57
C CYS A 123 -6.26 -9.21 21.29
N GLN A 124 -5.41 -10.17 21.69
CA GLN A 124 -5.86 -11.37 22.41
C GLN A 124 -6.45 -11.06 23.79
N ALA A 125 -6.06 -9.94 24.41
CA ALA A 125 -6.53 -9.57 25.75
C ALA A 125 -7.87 -8.81 25.74
N CYS A 126 -8.08 -7.87 24.82
CA CYS A 126 -9.30 -7.05 24.78
C CYS A 126 -10.18 -7.24 23.52
N ASN A 127 -9.76 -8.10 22.60
CA ASN A 127 -10.42 -8.41 21.34
C ASN A 127 -10.68 -7.21 20.39
N ALA A 128 -10.06 -6.07 20.66
CA ALA A 128 -10.15 -4.86 19.85
C ALA A 128 -9.11 -4.86 18.71
N LEU A 129 -9.46 -4.21 17.59
CA LEU A 129 -8.58 -4.02 16.41
C LEU A 129 -7.66 -2.81 16.58
N THR A 130 -6.95 -2.73 17.70
CA THR A 130 -6.15 -1.56 18.12
C THR A 130 -4.66 -1.89 18.25
N LEU A 131 -4.21 -3.01 17.71
CA LEU A 131 -2.79 -3.39 17.73
C LEU A 131 -1.95 -2.47 16.84
N ARG A 132 -0.81 -2.03 17.38
CA ARG A 132 0.25 -1.32 16.66
C ARG A 132 1.52 -2.15 16.69
N TYR A 133 2.04 -2.43 15.51
CA TYR A 133 3.34 -3.05 15.31
C TYR A 133 4.43 -2.00 15.50
N HIS A 134 5.46 -2.31 16.29
CA HIS A 134 6.66 -1.49 16.45
C HIS A 134 7.87 -2.31 16.00
N PRO A 135 8.49 -1.95 14.86
CA PRO A 135 9.68 -2.63 14.38
C PRO A 135 10.89 -2.33 15.29
N PRO A 136 11.90 -3.23 15.30
CA PRO A 136 13.14 -3.04 16.04
C PRO A 136 13.86 -1.80 15.52
N ARG A 137 14.38 -0.99 16.45
CA ARG A 137 15.06 0.27 16.09
C ARG A 137 16.57 0.13 15.89
N PHE A 138 17.15 -0.92 16.48
CA PHE A 138 18.58 -1.20 16.49
C PHE A 138 18.82 -2.69 16.29
N ASP A 139 20.03 -3.05 15.84
CA ASP A 139 20.43 -4.45 15.77
C ASP A 139 20.39 -5.09 17.17
N GLY A 140 19.65 -6.19 17.30
CA GLY A 140 19.42 -6.90 18.57
C GLY A 140 18.17 -6.46 19.33
N ASP A 141 17.47 -5.42 18.87
CA ASP A 141 16.13 -5.07 19.36
C ASP A 141 15.09 -6.06 18.82
N ARG A 142 14.01 -6.29 19.57
CA ARG A 142 12.94 -7.23 19.17
C ARG A 142 11.73 -6.48 18.65
N VAL A 143 10.95 -7.13 17.79
CA VAL A 143 9.65 -6.60 17.40
C VAL A 143 8.71 -6.58 18.61
N ILE A 144 8.03 -5.45 18.82
CA ILE A 144 7.03 -5.31 19.89
C ILE A 144 5.69 -4.91 19.27
N VAL A 145 4.64 -5.69 19.54
CA VAL A 145 3.28 -5.33 19.11
C VAL A 145 2.48 -4.92 20.33
N ARG A 146 1.98 -3.69 20.34
CA ARG A 146 1.28 -3.11 21.50
C ARG A 146 -0.15 -2.74 21.17
N CYS A 147 -1.08 -3.10 22.05
CA CYS A 147 -2.45 -2.60 22.00
C CYS A 147 -2.49 -1.10 22.32
N SER A 148 -3.03 -0.29 21.39
CA SER A 148 -3.16 1.16 21.57
C SER A 148 -4.31 1.58 22.48
N ASP A 149 -5.16 0.64 22.89
CA ASP A 149 -6.23 0.90 23.85
C ASP A 149 -5.65 1.23 25.24
N LYS A 150 -6.10 2.35 25.81
CA LYS A 150 -5.58 2.89 27.08
C LYS A 150 -5.85 1.95 28.25
N ALA A 151 -6.94 1.18 28.21
CA ALA A 151 -7.33 0.24 29.26
C ALA A 151 -6.55 -1.07 29.19
N CYS A 152 -6.29 -1.59 27.98
CA CYS A 152 -5.64 -2.88 27.79
C CYS A 152 -4.11 -2.79 27.83
N ARG A 153 -3.51 -1.98 26.94
CA ARG A 153 -2.05 -1.83 26.78
C ARG A 153 -1.24 -3.13 26.68
N ALA A 154 -1.87 -4.26 26.41
CA ALA A 154 -1.20 -5.55 26.30
C ALA A 154 -0.09 -5.50 25.24
N ILE A 155 1.00 -6.19 25.54
CA ILE A 155 2.17 -6.31 24.69
C ILE A 155 2.21 -7.76 24.20
N MET A 156 2.42 -7.92 22.89
CA MET A 156 2.71 -9.18 22.25
C MET A 156 4.15 -9.15 21.76
N ASP A 157 4.91 -10.16 22.16
CA ASP A 157 6.26 -10.39 21.66
C ASP A 157 6.22 -10.93 20.23
N GLU A 158 7.36 -10.82 19.54
CA GLU A 158 7.56 -11.24 18.15
C GLU A 158 7.10 -12.68 17.89
N ASP A 159 7.48 -13.62 18.75
CA ASP A 159 7.12 -15.05 18.62
C ASP A 159 5.60 -15.27 18.70
N MET A 160 4.92 -14.53 19.58
CA MET A 160 3.46 -14.62 19.68
C MET A 160 2.76 -13.98 18.50
N PHE A 161 3.31 -12.86 18.00
CA PHE A 161 2.76 -12.18 16.84
C PHE A 161 2.91 -13.02 15.57
N THR A 162 4.07 -13.60 15.33
CA THR A 162 4.34 -14.48 14.19
C THR A 162 3.44 -15.72 14.22
N PHE A 163 3.30 -16.37 15.38
CA PHE A 163 2.37 -17.48 15.53
C PHE A 163 0.91 -17.10 15.21
N ALA A 164 0.44 -15.98 15.75
CA ALA A 164 -0.92 -15.51 15.50
C ALA A 164 -1.14 -15.11 14.03
N ALA A 165 -0.14 -14.50 13.38
CA ALA A 165 -0.19 -14.15 11.97
C ALA A 165 -0.31 -15.41 11.09
N HIS A 166 0.51 -16.43 11.35
CA HIS A 166 0.45 -17.71 10.63
C HIS A 166 -0.89 -18.42 10.80
N LEU A 167 -1.49 -18.37 11.99
CA LEU A 167 -2.81 -18.94 12.23
C LEU A 167 -3.87 -18.25 11.35
N ILE A 168 -3.89 -16.90 11.34
CA ILE A 168 -4.84 -16.12 10.53
C ILE A 168 -4.65 -16.39 9.03
N GLU A 169 -3.41 -16.48 8.56
CA GLU A 169 -3.12 -16.82 7.16
C GLU A 169 -3.63 -18.21 6.79
N SER A 170 -3.45 -19.21 7.66
CA SER A 170 -3.96 -20.56 7.45
C SER A 170 -5.49 -20.60 7.40
N GLU A 171 -6.17 -19.89 8.31
CA GLU A 171 -7.63 -19.80 8.32
C GLU A 171 -8.18 -19.11 7.06
N ASN A 172 -7.51 -18.05 6.60
CA ASN A 172 -7.89 -17.35 5.37
C ASN A 172 -7.72 -18.25 4.14
N ARG A 173 -6.63 -19.00 4.07
CA ARG A 173 -6.38 -19.98 3.01
C ARG A 173 -7.44 -21.09 2.98
N ASP A 174 -7.81 -21.61 4.15
CA ASP A 174 -8.85 -22.63 4.27
C ASP A 174 -10.24 -22.08 3.89
N ARG A 175 -10.54 -20.83 4.25
CA ARG A 175 -11.78 -20.16 3.82
C ARG A 175 -11.85 -19.95 2.32
N GLU A 176 -10.75 -19.55 1.69
CA GLU A 176 -10.70 -19.37 0.23
C GLU A 176 -10.86 -20.69 -0.52
N THR A 177 -10.19 -21.75 -0.07
CA THR A 177 -10.32 -23.08 -0.67
C THR A 177 -11.74 -23.63 -0.50
N ASN A 178 -12.35 -23.45 0.68
CA ASN A 178 -13.75 -23.82 0.91
C ASN A 178 -14.74 -23.01 0.07
N LYS A 179 -14.55 -21.69 -0.09
CA LYS A 179 -15.36 -20.86 -1.00
C LYS A 179 -15.27 -21.34 -2.45
N LYS A 180 -14.07 -21.69 -2.93
CA LYS A 180 -13.86 -22.24 -4.28
C LYS A 180 -14.60 -23.58 -4.46
N ARG A 181 -14.58 -24.45 -3.45
CA ARG A 181 -15.33 -25.73 -3.48
C ARG A 181 -16.84 -25.49 -3.51
N LEU A 182 -17.37 -24.67 -2.61
CA LEU A 182 -18.81 -24.39 -2.53
C LEU A 182 -19.33 -23.63 -3.77
N GLY A 183 -18.54 -22.71 -4.32
CA GLY A 183 -18.87 -21.99 -5.56
C GLY A 183 -18.82 -22.88 -6.82
N ALA A 184 -18.01 -23.94 -6.81
CA ALA A 184 -18.01 -24.94 -7.89
C ALA A 184 -19.27 -25.83 -7.83
N THR A 185 -19.75 -26.18 -6.64
CA THR A 185 -20.95 -27.00 -6.46
C THR A 185 -22.25 -26.26 -6.84
N GLN A 186 -22.34 -24.94 -6.63
CA GLN A 186 -23.55 -24.18 -6.99
C GLN A 186 -23.72 -23.94 -8.51
N ARG A 187 -22.69 -24.17 -9.34
CA ARG A 187 -22.81 -24.06 -10.81
C ARG A 187 -23.27 -25.34 -11.50
N SER A 188 -23.24 -26.50 -10.84
CA SER A 188 -23.61 -27.79 -11.45
C SER A 188 -25.10 -28.14 -11.34
N ASP A 189 -25.89 -27.42 -10.54
CA ASP A 189 -27.31 -27.77 -10.27
C ASP A 189 -28.35 -27.03 -11.14
N ILE A 190 -27.92 -26.23 -12.14
CA ILE A 190 -28.82 -25.69 -13.18
C ILE A 190 -28.80 -26.60 -14.43
N GLY A 191 -28.90 -27.90 -14.21
CA GLY A 191 -29.18 -28.90 -15.25
C GLY A 191 -30.64 -29.32 -15.14
N GLY A 192 -31.51 -28.61 -15.86
CA GLY A 192 -32.95 -28.85 -15.85
C GLY A 192 -33.30 -30.31 -16.16
N ARG A 193 -34.05 -30.94 -15.25
CA ARG A 193 -34.79 -32.17 -15.56
C ARG A 193 -35.90 -31.81 -16.58
N PRO A 194 -35.98 -32.48 -17.75
CA PRO A 194 -37.15 -32.34 -18.60
C PRO A 194 -38.34 -32.97 -17.88
N VAL A 195 -39.42 -32.20 -17.76
CA VAL A 195 -40.70 -32.69 -17.25
C VAL A 195 -41.36 -33.46 -18.39
N GLU A 196 -41.31 -34.79 -18.35
CA GLU A 196 -42.08 -35.65 -19.24
C GLU A 196 -43.57 -35.46 -18.93
N GLY A 197 -44.29 -34.87 -19.89
CA GLY A 197 -45.73 -34.70 -19.83
C GLY A 197 -46.42 -35.99 -20.25
N ASP A 198 -46.89 -36.77 -19.27
CA ASP A 198 -47.77 -37.90 -19.52
C ASP A 198 -49.21 -37.42 -19.79
N ASN A 199 -49.61 -37.55 -21.05
CA ASN A 199 -50.99 -37.44 -21.51
C ASN A 199 -51.82 -38.63 -20.96
N LEU A 200 -52.79 -38.34 -20.10
CA LEU A 200 -53.86 -39.27 -19.77
C LEU A 200 -54.99 -39.19 -20.82
N PRO A 201 -55.40 -40.29 -21.47
CA PRO A 201 -56.58 -40.30 -22.32
C PRO A 201 -57.87 -40.34 -21.48
N MET A 202 -58.78 -39.41 -21.77
CA MET A 202 -60.17 -39.41 -21.30
C MET A 202 -60.91 -40.63 -21.86
N GLY A 203 -61.61 -41.34 -20.96
CA GLY A 203 -62.40 -42.53 -21.26
C GLY A 203 -63.72 -42.25 -21.99
N ALA A 204 -64.27 -43.34 -22.52
CA ALA A 204 -65.56 -43.49 -23.18
C ALA A 204 -66.76 -43.34 -22.23
#